data_AF-A0A133XW86-F1
#
_entry.id   AF-A0A133XW86-F1
#
_cell.length_a   1.000
_cell.length_b   1.000
_cell.length_c   1.000
_cell.angle_alpha   90.00
_cell.angle_beta   90.00
_cell.angle_gamma   90.00
#
_symmetry.space_group_name_H-M   'P 1'
#
loop_
_entity.id
_entity.type
_entity.pdbx_description
1 polymer ?
#
loop_
_entity_poly.entity_id
_entity_poly.type
_entity_poly.pdbx_seq_one_letter_code
_entity_poly.pdbx_strand_id
1 'polypeptide(L)'
;MSELDSYIRRASETLRGGDGSAIDAIAREIVSAFNAEIPNLSHYRGARITGGDNRHTAADLRKLIGKLRVLRDGKDRELYGPYGLETVTNHIHLLERTAEDGIEGEDLRAVYETIDCIYVNRYGFYVDGLSGYGYREYELCPQQTELRIEKLKVIRDEEFRKLKIAEAQAASVSMVQNASASAEANVQVTVETTFEQIDKLPETTLSDDDKTLLKGMIGDLNTKDESKRDSKLSKLQSWLADKGTDVFIAAMPYIVQLIKSQLS
;
A
#
# COMPACT_ATOMS: atom_id res chain seq x y z
N MET A 1 4.10 6.61 -4.31
CA MET A 1 2.78 7.21 -3.97
C MET A 1 1.75 6.58 -4.90
N SER A 2 0.66 6.00 -4.37
CA SER A 2 -0.32 5.34 -5.23
C SER A 2 -1.15 6.35 -6.03
N GLU A 3 -1.74 5.91 -7.14
CA GLU A 3 -2.66 6.74 -7.93
C GLU A 3 -3.83 7.27 -7.08
N LEU A 4 -4.35 6.42 -6.17
CA LEU A 4 -5.40 6.77 -5.22
C LEU A 4 -4.97 7.92 -4.28
N ASP A 5 -3.76 7.86 -3.72
CA ASP A 5 -3.24 8.91 -2.83
C ASP A 5 -3.06 10.25 -3.59
N SER A 6 -2.63 10.18 -4.85
CA SER A 6 -2.51 11.36 -5.71
C SER A 6 -3.86 12.04 -5.94
N TYR A 7 -4.91 11.26 -6.19
CA TYR A 7 -6.27 11.80 -6.33
C TYR A 7 -6.81 12.40 -5.04
N ILE A 8 -6.61 11.73 -3.90
CA ILE A 8 -7.03 12.26 -2.59
C ILE A 8 -6.34 13.60 -2.30
N ARG A 9 -5.02 13.67 -2.51
CA ARG A 9 -4.23 14.89 -2.27
C ARG A 9 -4.68 16.03 -3.19
N ARG A 10 -4.73 15.80 -4.51
CA ARG A 10 -5.17 16.81 -5.51
C ARG A 10 -6.59 17.30 -5.21
N ALA A 11 -7.50 16.40 -4.84
CA ALA A 11 -8.88 16.74 -4.52
C ALA A 11 -8.98 17.60 -3.25
N SER A 12 -8.19 17.28 -2.23
CA SER A 12 -8.15 18.04 -0.98
C SER A 12 -7.55 19.44 -1.18
N GLU A 13 -6.48 19.55 -1.96
CA GLU A 13 -5.90 20.83 -2.39
C GLU A 13 -6.90 21.68 -3.19
N THR A 14 -7.58 21.08 -4.17
CA THR A 14 -8.62 21.74 -4.98
C THR A 14 -9.78 22.25 -4.10
N LEU A 15 -10.20 21.45 -3.12
CA LEU A 15 -11.26 21.80 -2.18
C LEU A 15 -10.88 23.01 -1.32
N ARG A 16 -9.62 23.11 -0.88
CA ARG A 16 -9.12 24.27 -0.11
C ARG A 16 -9.01 25.53 -0.96
N GLY A 17 -8.64 25.40 -2.24
CA GLY A 17 -8.56 26.50 -3.19
C GLY A 17 -9.94 27.11 -3.53
N GLY A 18 -11.02 26.34 -3.40
CA GLY A 18 -12.39 26.84 -3.52
C GLY A 18 -12.86 27.17 -4.94
N ASP A 19 -12.08 26.87 -5.98
CA ASP A 19 -12.49 27.10 -7.37
C ASP A 19 -13.55 26.07 -7.80
N GLY A 20 -14.78 26.54 -8.00
CA GLY A 20 -15.91 25.71 -8.41
C GLY A 20 -15.69 24.98 -9.75
N SER A 21 -14.90 25.56 -10.67
CA SER A 21 -14.59 24.90 -11.95
C SER A 21 -13.62 23.74 -11.76
N ALA A 22 -12.52 23.97 -11.04
CA ALA A 22 -11.58 22.90 -10.68
C ALA A 22 -12.24 21.80 -9.83
N ILE A 23 -13.14 22.17 -8.90
CA ILE A 23 -13.90 21.21 -8.09
C ILE A 23 -14.76 20.28 -8.97
N ASP A 24 -15.48 20.83 -9.95
CA ASP A 24 -16.27 19.99 -10.85
C ASP A 24 -15.38 19.09 -11.73
N ALA A 25 -14.28 19.65 -12.26
CA ALA A 25 -13.36 18.91 -13.11
C ALA A 25 -12.77 17.70 -12.37
N ILE A 26 -12.21 17.91 -11.17
CA ILE A 26 -11.60 16.81 -10.40
C ILE A 26 -12.63 15.80 -9.90
N ALA A 27 -13.85 16.24 -9.56
CA ALA A 27 -14.92 15.33 -9.19
C ALA A 27 -15.29 14.39 -10.34
N ARG A 28 -15.37 14.91 -11.57
CA ARG A 28 -15.62 14.09 -12.78
C ARG A 28 -14.46 13.13 -13.06
N GLU A 29 -13.22 13.57 -12.90
CA GLU A 29 -12.04 12.71 -13.04
C GLU A 29 -12.11 11.54 -12.05
N ILE A 30 -12.39 11.80 -10.78
CA ILE A 30 -12.52 10.78 -9.74
C ILE A 30 -13.63 9.78 -10.08
N VAL A 31 -14.82 10.27 -10.48
CA VAL A 31 -15.93 9.39 -10.86
C VAL A 31 -15.54 8.51 -12.05
N SER A 32 -14.82 9.06 -13.03
CA SER A 32 -14.36 8.29 -14.19
C SER A 32 -13.32 7.24 -13.82
N ALA A 33 -12.33 7.61 -13.00
CA ALA A 33 -11.21 6.73 -12.64
C ALA A 33 -11.64 5.57 -11.73
N PHE A 34 -12.53 5.84 -10.76
CA PHE A 34 -12.85 4.88 -9.70
C PHE A 34 -14.26 4.26 -9.79
N ASN A 35 -14.98 4.41 -10.90
CA ASN A 35 -16.33 3.83 -11.04
C ASN A 35 -16.39 2.30 -10.99
N ALA A 36 -15.31 1.63 -11.40
CA ALA A 36 -15.22 0.18 -11.38
C ALA A 36 -14.92 -0.36 -9.98
N GLU A 37 -14.17 0.41 -9.18
CA GLU A 37 -13.71 0.01 -7.84
C GLU A 37 -14.70 0.43 -6.75
N ILE A 38 -15.42 1.54 -6.94
CA ILE A 38 -16.36 2.06 -5.94
C ILE A 38 -17.80 1.87 -6.44
N PRO A 39 -18.60 1.00 -5.78
CA PRO A 39 -19.97 0.77 -6.18
C PRO A 39 -20.81 2.06 -6.25
N ASN A 40 -21.63 2.15 -7.30
CA ASN A 40 -22.56 3.25 -7.55
C ASN A 40 -21.91 4.64 -7.71
N LEU A 41 -20.59 4.73 -7.96
CA LEU A 41 -19.91 6.01 -8.17
C LEU A 41 -20.34 6.68 -9.50
N SER A 42 -20.67 5.91 -10.53
CA SER A 42 -21.19 6.43 -11.81
C SER A 42 -22.53 7.17 -11.70
N HIS A 43 -23.31 6.84 -10.67
CA HIS A 43 -24.58 7.49 -10.34
C HIS A 43 -24.40 8.64 -9.36
N TYR A 44 -23.17 8.87 -8.90
CA TYR A 44 -22.82 9.94 -7.99
C TYR A 44 -22.95 11.27 -8.73
N ARG A 45 -24.13 11.86 -8.63
CA ARG A 45 -24.41 13.24 -9.02
C ARG A 45 -24.76 13.94 -7.73
N GLY A 46 -24.07 15.04 -7.44
CA GLY A 46 -24.43 15.90 -6.32
C GLY A 46 -25.91 16.25 -6.31
N ALA A 47 -26.44 16.61 -5.14
CA ALA A 47 -27.87 16.89 -4.97
C ALA A 47 -28.39 17.80 -6.09
N ARG A 48 -29.21 17.24 -6.99
CA ARG A 48 -29.84 17.99 -8.08
C ARG A 48 -30.84 18.95 -7.46
N ILE A 49 -30.51 20.23 -7.41
CA ILE A 49 -31.55 21.26 -7.28
C ILE A 49 -32.27 21.29 -8.63
N THR A 50 -33.58 21.08 -8.59
CA THR A 50 -34.45 21.09 -9.76
C THR A 50 -34.22 22.35 -10.59
N GLY A 51 -33.69 22.18 -11.81
CA GLY A 51 -33.55 23.25 -12.80
C GLY A 51 -32.32 24.15 -12.65
N GLY A 52 -31.13 23.63 -12.99
CA GLY A 52 -29.97 24.47 -13.30
C GLY A 52 -28.68 24.07 -12.58
N ASP A 53 -27.66 23.76 -13.38
CA ASP A 53 -26.28 23.37 -13.03
C ASP A 53 -26.06 21.89 -12.65
N ASN A 54 -25.32 21.19 -13.51
CA ASN A 54 -24.94 19.77 -13.37
C ASN A 54 -23.51 19.62 -12.80
N ARG A 55 -22.92 20.69 -12.26
CA ARG A 55 -21.58 20.68 -11.67
C ARG A 55 -21.58 20.07 -10.27
N HIS A 56 -20.50 19.39 -9.93
CA HIS A 56 -20.25 18.90 -8.58
C HIS A 56 -19.90 20.06 -7.66
N THR A 57 -20.44 20.03 -6.45
CA THR A 57 -20.19 21.03 -5.42
C THR A 57 -19.00 20.63 -4.54
N ALA A 58 -18.51 21.57 -3.72
CA ALA A 58 -17.53 21.28 -2.68
C ALA A 58 -18.01 20.17 -1.71
N ALA A 59 -19.32 20.10 -1.42
CA ALA A 59 -19.89 19.03 -0.59
C ALA A 59 -19.81 17.66 -1.28
N ASP A 60 -19.98 17.65 -2.60
CA ASP A 60 -19.87 16.42 -3.39
C ASP A 60 -18.43 15.91 -3.45
N LEU A 61 -17.47 16.84 -3.64
CA LEU A 61 -16.06 16.51 -3.63
C LEU A 61 -15.59 16.00 -2.26
N ARG A 62 -16.05 16.58 -1.14
CA ARG A 62 -15.78 16.05 0.22
C ARG A 62 -16.22 14.60 0.39
N LYS A 63 -17.42 14.28 -0.07
CA LYS A 63 -17.95 12.91 -0.04
C LYS A 63 -17.18 11.96 -0.97
N LEU A 64 -16.73 12.42 -2.14
CA LEU A 64 -15.86 11.64 -3.02
C LEU A 64 -14.51 11.35 -2.35
N ILE A 65 -13.85 12.36 -1.76
CA ILE A 65 -12.63 12.18 -0.97
C ILE A 65 -12.85 11.15 0.14
N GLY A 66 -13.97 11.24 0.86
CA GLY A 66 -14.34 10.25 1.88
C GLY A 66 -14.44 8.82 1.32
N LYS A 67 -15.06 8.64 0.16
CA LYS A 67 -15.13 7.33 -0.52
C LYS A 67 -13.75 6.81 -0.94
N LEU A 68 -12.88 7.68 -1.45
CA LEU A 68 -11.51 7.32 -1.81
C LEU A 68 -10.69 6.90 -0.58
N ARG A 69 -10.83 7.62 0.55
CA ARG A 69 -10.22 7.25 1.83
C ARG A 69 -10.70 5.87 2.29
N VAL A 70 -12.01 5.59 2.23
CA VAL A 70 -12.56 4.26 2.57
C VAL A 70 -11.98 3.16 1.66
N LEU A 71 -11.85 3.42 0.36
CA LEU A 71 -11.23 2.47 -0.57
C LEU A 71 -9.76 2.21 -0.21
N ARG A 72 -8.99 3.26 0.10
CA ARG A 72 -7.59 3.17 0.54
C ARG A 72 -7.46 2.35 1.81
N ASP A 73 -8.23 2.71 2.83
CA ASP A 73 -8.26 2.02 4.12
C ASP A 73 -8.62 0.52 3.95
N GLY A 74 -9.56 0.21 3.05
CA GLY A 74 -9.94 -1.17 2.73
C GLY A 74 -8.78 -1.96 2.12
N LYS A 75 -8.14 -1.42 1.07
CA LYS A 75 -6.97 -2.04 0.43
C LYS A 75 -5.82 -2.24 1.43
N ASP A 76 -5.53 -1.23 2.24
CA ASP A 76 -4.46 -1.29 3.22
C ASP A 76 -4.78 -2.25 4.37
N ARG A 77 -6.04 -2.34 4.81
CA ARG A 77 -6.46 -3.35 5.80
C ARG A 77 -6.30 -4.76 5.26
N GLU A 78 -6.68 -5.02 4.02
CA GLU A 78 -6.50 -6.33 3.38
C GLU A 78 -5.02 -6.70 3.25
N LEU A 79 -4.18 -5.72 2.92
CA LEU A 79 -2.75 -5.93 2.72
C LEU A 79 -1.97 -6.10 4.04
N TYR A 80 -2.17 -5.19 4.99
CA TYR A 80 -1.36 -5.07 6.22
C TYR A 80 -2.04 -5.67 7.46
N GLY A 81 -3.37 -5.77 7.48
CA GLY A 81 -4.15 -6.26 8.61
C GLY A 81 -3.78 -7.67 9.07
N PRO A 82 -3.65 -8.66 8.17
CA PRO A 82 -3.23 -10.02 8.53
C PRO A 82 -1.87 -10.11 9.22
N TYR A 83 -1.04 -9.06 9.11
CA TYR A 83 0.31 -8.98 9.66
C TYR A 83 0.38 -8.19 10.97
N GLY A 84 -0.76 -7.78 11.53
CA GLY A 84 -0.82 -6.99 12.76
C GLY A 84 -0.33 -5.55 12.58
N LEU A 85 -0.26 -5.07 11.34
CA LEU A 85 0.26 -3.74 11.00
C LEU A 85 -0.84 -2.67 10.86
N GLU A 86 -2.08 -2.99 11.23
CA GLU A 86 -3.23 -2.07 11.14
C GLU A 86 -3.02 -0.79 11.95
N THR A 87 -2.39 -0.87 13.13
CA THR A 87 -2.17 0.32 13.99
C THR A 87 -1.25 1.35 13.33
N VAL A 88 -0.11 0.93 12.78
CA VAL A 88 0.81 1.85 12.10
C VAL A 88 0.21 2.41 10.82
N THR A 89 -0.53 1.59 10.08
CA THR A 89 -1.29 2.04 8.90
C THR A 89 -2.33 3.09 9.27
N ASN A 90 -3.08 2.91 10.35
CA ASN A 90 -4.08 3.88 10.81
C ASN A 90 -3.43 5.21 11.23
N HIS A 91 -2.26 5.19 11.86
CA HIS A 91 -1.53 6.42 12.21
C HIS A 91 -0.99 7.15 10.98
N ILE A 92 -0.53 6.42 9.96
CA ILE A 92 -0.18 6.99 8.65
C ILE A 92 -1.40 7.71 8.06
N HIS A 93 -2.55 7.03 8.00
CA HIS A 93 -3.77 7.62 7.47
C HIS A 93 -4.27 8.81 8.28
N LEU A 94 -4.09 8.80 9.60
CA LEU A 94 -4.43 9.93 10.46
C LEU A 94 -3.60 11.16 10.09
N LEU A 95 -2.28 11.01 9.94
CA LEU A 95 -1.40 12.12 9.52
C LEU A 95 -1.71 12.61 8.11
N GLU A 96 -1.94 11.68 7.17
CA GLU A 96 -2.32 12.02 5.79
C GLU A 96 -3.63 12.82 5.77
N ARG A 97 -4.66 12.38 6.51
CA ARG A 97 -5.93 13.12 6.64
C ARG A 97 -5.73 14.48 7.29
N THR A 98 -4.90 14.57 8.31
CA THR A 98 -4.59 15.83 9.00
C THR A 98 -3.95 16.83 8.02
N ALA A 99 -3.03 16.39 7.17
CA ALA A 99 -2.43 17.20 6.11
C ALA A 99 -3.42 17.55 4.97
N GLU A 100 -4.25 16.59 4.55
CA GLU A 100 -5.27 16.76 3.52
C GLU A 100 -6.38 17.73 3.97
N ASP A 101 -6.79 17.68 5.24
CA ASP A 101 -7.85 18.51 5.80
C ASP A 101 -7.32 19.89 6.25
N GLY A 102 -5.99 20.09 6.25
CA GLY A 102 -5.35 21.36 6.62
C GLY A 102 -5.49 21.65 8.12
N ILE A 103 -5.42 20.62 8.95
CA ILE A 103 -5.47 20.75 10.41
C ILE A 103 -4.13 21.30 10.90
N GLU A 104 -4.20 22.34 11.74
CA GLU A 104 -3.04 23.10 12.22
C GLU A 104 -3.15 23.35 13.74
N GLY A 105 -2.10 23.92 14.33
CA GLY A 105 -2.10 24.34 15.73
C GLY A 105 -2.29 23.20 16.73
N GLU A 106 -3.13 23.43 17.73
CA GLU A 106 -3.31 22.52 18.86
C GLU A 106 -3.82 21.13 18.47
N ASP A 107 -4.70 21.06 17.48
CA ASP A 107 -5.23 19.78 17.00
C ASP A 107 -4.12 18.97 16.28
N LEU A 108 -3.26 19.64 15.50
CA LEU A 108 -2.11 19.00 14.87
C LEU A 108 -1.10 18.52 15.93
N ARG A 109 -0.86 19.32 16.97
CA ARG A 109 -0.01 18.95 18.10
C ARG A 109 -0.52 17.69 18.80
N ALA A 110 -1.82 17.62 19.10
CA ALA A 110 -2.42 16.46 19.75
C ALA A 110 -2.29 15.19 18.90
N VAL A 111 -2.41 15.30 17.57
CA VAL A 111 -2.16 14.19 16.64
C VAL A 111 -0.70 13.73 16.72
N TYR A 112 0.26 14.67 16.70
CA TYR A 112 1.67 14.32 16.85
C TYR A 112 1.95 13.63 18.18
N GLU A 113 1.49 14.17 19.31
CA GLU A 113 1.72 13.57 20.63
C GLU A 113 1.16 12.14 20.73
N THR A 114 -0.05 11.93 20.19
CA THR A 114 -0.71 10.60 20.15
C THR A 114 0.14 9.57 19.41
N ILE A 115 0.76 9.97 18.30
CA ILE A 115 1.57 9.08 17.47
C ILE A 115 2.97 8.93 18.07
N ASP A 116 3.65 10.05 18.33
CA ASP A 116 5.03 10.11 18.78
C ASP A 116 5.24 9.24 20.03
N CYS A 117 4.30 9.26 21.00
CA CYS A 117 4.41 8.50 22.25
C CYS A 117 4.45 6.97 22.05
N ILE A 118 3.94 6.47 20.92
CA ILE A 118 3.90 5.03 20.60
C ILE A 118 5.23 4.58 19.98
N TYR A 119 5.82 5.40 19.11
CA TYR A 119 6.97 4.99 18.29
C TYR A 119 8.31 5.39 18.88
N VAL A 120 8.36 6.48 19.65
CA VAL A 120 9.61 7.06 20.17
C VAL A 120 10.48 6.08 20.96
N ASN A 121 9.86 5.30 21.84
CA ASN A 121 10.58 4.36 22.69
C ASN A 121 10.88 3.02 21.99
N ARG A 122 10.23 2.77 20.84
CA ARG A 122 10.30 1.50 20.13
C ARG A 122 11.27 1.54 18.96
N TYR A 123 11.39 2.68 18.30
CA TYR A 123 12.21 2.85 17.10
C TYR A 123 13.13 4.05 17.28
N GLY A 124 14.40 3.81 17.61
CA GLY A 124 15.37 4.89 17.87
C GLY A 124 15.50 5.89 16.72
N PHE A 125 15.43 5.41 15.46
CA PHE A 125 15.50 6.27 14.27
C PHE A 125 14.23 7.09 14.01
N TYR A 126 13.14 6.82 14.72
CA TYR A 126 11.88 7.54 14.55
C TYR A 126 12.05 9.02 14.91
N VAL A 127 12.75 9.32 16.00
CA VAL A 127 12.88 10.71 16.48
C VAL A 127 13.88 11.54 15.68
N ASP A 128 14.71 10.92 14.85
CA ASP A 128 15.75 11.62 14.10
C ASP A 128 15.14 12.68 13.15
N GLY A 129 15.43 13.95 13.43
CA GLY A 129 14.93 15.08 12.64
C GLY A 129 13.52 15.55 13.00
N LEU A 130 12.80 14.86 13.89
CA LEU A 130 11.50 15.31 14.38
C LEU A 130 11.66 16.43 15.42
N SER A 131 10.80 17.44 15.31
CA SER A 131 10.58 18.44 16.35
C SER A 131 9.69 17.87 17.48
N GLY A 132 9.71 18.49 18.66
CA GLY A 132 8.96 18.05 19.85
C GLY A 132 9.69 17.06 20.77
N TYR A 133 10.67 16.30 20.26
CA TYR A 133 11.44 15.35 21.07
C TYR A 133 12.83 15.88 21.47
N GLY A 134 13.31 15.49 22.65
CA GLY A 134 14.66 15.83 23.13
C GLY A 134 14.87 17.32 23.42
N TYR A 135 13.86 18.01 23.98
CA TYR A 135 13.84 19.45 24.33
C TYR A 135 13.69 20.44 23.16
N ARG A 136 13.34 19.96 21.96
CA ARG A 136 12.96 20.83 20.85
C ARG A 136 11.48 21.18 20.95
N GLU A 137 11.12 22.43 20.72
CA GLU A 137 9.71 22.81 20.55
C GLU A 137 9.10 22.11 19.35
N TYR A 138 7.79 21.86 19.40
CA TYR A 138 7.06 21.32 18.26
C TYR A 138 7.02 22.37 17.14
N GLU A 139 7.61 22.04 16.00
CA GLU A 139 7.42 22.77 14.76
C GLU A 139 6.21 22.15 14.04
N LEU A 140 5.09 22.85 14.08
CA LEU A 140 3.82 22.39 13.52
C LEU A 140 3.72 22.83 12.05
N CYS A 141 4.36 22.07 11.17
CA CYS A 141 4.42 22.39 9.74
C CYS A 141 4.21 21.17 8.84
N PRO A 142 3.82 21.35 7.56
CA PRO A 142 3.62 20.25 6.62
C PRO A 142 4.84 19.32 6.50
N GLN A 143 6.06 19.86 6.53
CA GLN A 143 7.30 19.10 6.45
C GLN A 143 7.46 18.13 7.64
N GLN A 144 7.04 18.56 8.83
CA GLN A 144 7.07 17.73 10.04
C GLN A 144 5.97 16.66 10.03
N THR A 145 4.84 16.91 9.37
CA THR A 145 3.80 15.89 9.11
C THR A 145 4.29 14.87 8.09
N GLU A 146 4.84 15.32 6.97
CA GLU A 146 5.40 14.47 5.91
C GLU A 146 6.51 13.57 6.43
N LEU A 147 7.45 14.12 7.22
CA LEU A 147 8.53 13.33 7.82
C LEU A 147 8.00 12.23 8.76
N ARG A 148 6.95 12.50 9.54
CA ARG A 148 6.29 11.48 10.37
C ARG A 148 5.64 10.40 9.51
N ILE A 149 4.94 10.78 8.44
CA ILE A 149 4.32 9.83 7.50
C ILE A 149 5.39 8.91 6.89
N GLU A 150 6.48 9.47 6.39
CA GLU A 150 7.57 8.71 5.76
C GLU A 150 8.19 7.72 6.73
N LYS A 151 8.50 8.15 7.95
CA LYS A 151 9.08 7.28 8.98
C LYS A 151 8.14 6.13 9.35
N LEU A 152 6.84 6.39 9.50
CA LEU A 152 5.87 5.34 9.79
C LEU A 152 5.72 4.36 8.62
N LYS A 153 5.78 4.84 7.37
CA LYS A 153 5.79 3.97 6.17
C LYS A 153 7.02 3.07 6.16
N VAL A 154 8.21 3.61 6.42
CA VAL A 154 9.43 2.81 6.55
C VAL A 154 9.29 1.74 7.64
N ILE A 155 8.82 2.10 8.83
CA ILE A 155 8.57 1.15 9.93
C ILE A 155 7.60 0.05 9.50
N ARG A 156 6.44 0.42 8.95
CA ARG A 156 5.41 -0.54 8.51
C ARG A 156 5.97 -1.50 7.46
N ASP A 157 6.64 -0.96 6.45
CA ASP A 157 7.04 -1.73 5.28
C ASP A 157 8.24 -2.64 5.61
N GLU A 158 9.15 -2.22 6.48
CA GLU A 158 10.22 -3.08 7.00
C GLU A 158 9.67 -4.24 7.84
N GLU A 159 8.72 -3.99 8.74
CA GLU A 159 8.09 -5.05 9.53
C GLU A 159 7.27 -6.00 8.65
N PHE A 160 6.53 -5.46 7.67
CA PHE A 160 5.82 -6.26 6.68
C PHE A 160 6.78 -7.17 5.91
N ARG A 161 7.93 -6.63 5.48
CA ARG A 161 8.97 -7.40 4.78
C ARG A 161 9.49 -8.54 5.63
N LYS A 162 9.84 -8.28 6.90
CA LYS A 162 10.33 -9.32 7.83
C LYS A 162 9.29 -10.43 8.00
N LEU A 163 8.02 -10.08 8.17
CA LEU A 163 6.94 -11.05 8.34
C LEU A 163 6.70 -11.88 7.07
N LYS A 164 6.76 -11.25 5.89
CA LYS A 164 6.63 -11.94 4.61
C LYS A 164 7.79 -12.90 4.34
N ILE A 165 9.02 -12.52 4.70
CA ILE A 165 10.18 -13.42 4.63
C ILE A 165 9.97 -14.62 5.58
N ALA A 166 9.52 -14.37 6.81
CA ALA A 166 9.24 -15.43 7.77
C ALA A 166 8.11 -16.37 7.30
N GLU A 167 7.04 -15.85 6.70
CA GLU A 167 5.96 -16.65 6.09
C GLU A 167 6.50 -17.55 4.97
N ALA A 168 7.34 -16.99 4.10
CA ALA A 168 7.96 -17.75 3.01
C ALA A 168 8.92 -18.84 3.52
N GLN A 169 9.68 -18.56 4.58
CA GLN A 169 10.55 -19.54 5.22
C GLN A 169 9.75 -20.65 5.92
N ALA A 170 8.70 -20.30 6.67
CA ALA A 170 7.82 -21.27 7.34
C ALA A 170 7.11 -22.19 6.33
N ALA A 171 6.69 -21.64 5.18
CA ALA A 171 6.13 -22.42 4.09
C ALA A 171 7.16 -23.40 3.49
N SER A 172 8.42 -22.98 3.29
CA SER A 172 9.51 -23.86 2.86
C SER A 172 9.80 -24.98 3.87
N VAL A 173 9.87 -24.68 5.17
CA VAL A 173 10.07 -25.72 6.21
C VAL A 173 8.90 -26.71 6.25
N SER A 174 7.66 -26.23 6.04
CA SER A 174 6.48 -27.08 5.96
C SER A 174 6.48 -27.96 4.70
N MET A 175 7.08 -27.51 3.59
CA MET A 175 7.29 -28.33 2.38
C MET A 175 8.22 -29.52 2.63
N VAL A 176 9.29 -29.35 3.43
CA VAL A 176 10.21 -30.44 3.81
C VAL A 176 9.48 -31.54 4.60
N GLN A 177 8.41 -31.19 5.32
CA GLN A 177 7.60 -32.15 6.08
C GLN A 177 6.49 -32.81 5.23
N ASN A 178 5.98 -32.11 4.20
CA ASN A 178 4.84 -32.56 3.38
C ASN A 178 5.22 -33.21 2.04
N ALA A 179 6.50 -33.36 1.69
CA ALA A 179 6.93 -34.03 0.46
C ALA A 179 6.69 -35.55 0.41
N SER A 180 5.64 -36.02 1.08
CA SER A 180 5.12 -37.38 1.01
C SER A 180 3.89 -37.54 0.08
N ALA A 181 3.36 -36.48 -0.56
CA ALA A 181 2.21 -36.63 -1.48
C ALA A 181 2.03 -35.48 -2.51
N SER A 182 1.94 -35.85 -3.80
CA SER A 182 1.29 -35.25 -5.02
C SER A 182 0.75 -33.79 -5.01
N ALA A 183 0.75 -32.97 -6.09
CA ALA A 183 0.37 -33.24 -7.49
C ALA A 183 0.89 -32.19 -8.53
N GLU A 184 1.19 -32.61 -9.76
CA GLU A 184 1.84 -31.79 -10.81
C GLU A 184 0.87 -30.93 -11.69
N ALA A 185 -0.45 -31.18 -11.64
CA ALA A 185 -1.40 -30.56 -12.58
C ALA A 185 -2.00 -29.20 -12.12
N ASN A 186 -2.18 -28.98 -10.82
CA ASN A 186 -2.67 -27.69 -10.27
C ASN A 186 -1.59 -26.59 -10.28
N VAL A 187 -0.33 -27.03 -10.26
CA VAL A 187 0.86 -26.19 -10.22
C VAL A 187 1.02 -25.36 -11.50
N GLN A 188 0.81 -25.98 -12.67
CA GLN A 188 1.11 -25.35 -13.96
C GLN A 188 0.17 -24.17 -14.28
N VAL A 189 -1.12 -24.30 -13.95
CA VAL A 189 -2.14 -23.25 -14.17
C VAL A 189 -1.87 -22.02 -13.27
N THR A 190 -1.28 -22.22 -12.09
CA THR A 190 -1.00 -21.12 -11.15
C THR A 190 0.26 -20.33 -11.54
N VAL A 191 1.26 -20.98 -12.14
CA VAL A 191 2.48 -20.31 -12.64
C VAL A 191 2.17 -19.35 -13.79
N GLU A 192 1.37 -19.79 -14.77
CA GLU A 192 1.01 -18.95 -15.93
C GLU A 192 0.20 -17.72 -15.51
N THR A 193 -0.78 -17.90 -14.62
CA THR A 193 -1.56 -16.79 -14.04
C THR A 193 -0.67 -15.80 -13.27
N THR A 194 0.32 -16.32 -12.53
CA THR A 194 1.31 -15.53 -11.80
C THR A 194 2.17 -14.70 -12.75
N PHE A 195 2.60 -15.27 -13.89
CA PHE A 195 3.38 -14.53 -14.90
C PHE A 195 2.59 -13.40 -15.53
N GLU A 196 1.32 -13.63 -15.87
CA GLU A 196 0.46 -12.57 -16.41
C GLU A 196 0.27 -11.41 -15.43
N GLN A 197 0.23 -11.69 -14.12
CA GLN A 197 0.09 -10.66 -13.10
C GLN A 197 1.39 -9.88 -12.86
N ILE A 198 2.55 -10.54 -12.96
CA ILE A 198 3.87 -9.88 -12.94
C ILE A 198 4.04 -8.96 -14.16
N ASP A 199 3.58 -9.39 -15.34
CA ASP A 199 3.67 -8.58 -16.56
C ASP A 199 2.81 -7.31 -16.50
N LYS A 200 1.74 -7.33 -15.71
CA LYS A 200 0.89 -6.16 -15.45
C LYS A 200 1.49 -5.16 -14.46
N LEU A 201 2.61 -5.48 -13.79
CA LEU A 201 3.28 -4.51 -12.93
C LEU A 201 3.84 -3.36 -13.78
N PRO A 202 3.72 -2.10 -13.35
CA PRO A 202 4.25 -0.98 -14.11
C PRO A 202 5.79 -0.96 -14.08
N GLU A 203 6.40 -0.48 -15.16
CA GLU A 203 7.86 -0.30 -15.31
C GLU A 203 8.49 0.53 -14.18
N THR A 204 7.72 1.46 -13.61
CA THR A 204 8.13 2.27 -12.46
C THR A 204 8.25 1.48 -11.16
N THR A 205 7.65 0.29 -11.10
CA THR A 205 7.69 -0.63 -9.94
C THR A 205 8.67 -1.77 -10.17
N LEU A 206 8.69 -2.35 -11.37
CA LEU A 206 9.62 -3.41 -11.75
C LEU A 206 9.95 -3.23 -13.23
N SER A 207 11.23 -3.14 -13.60
CA SER A 207 11.62 -3.07 -15.02
C SER A 207 11.29 -4.38 -15.73
N ASP A 208 11.12 -4.35 -17.05
CA ASP A 208 10.83 -5.52 -17.86
C ASP A 208 11.94 -6.58 -17.78
N ASP A 209 13.19 -6.15 -17.59
CA ASP A 209 14.32 -7.03 -17.31
C ASP A 209 14.17 -7.73 -15.96
N ASP A 210 13.80 -6.98 -14.91
CA ASP A 210 13.58 -7.53 -13.58
C ASP A 210 12.32 -8.42 -13.51
N LYS A 211 11.26 -8.10 -14.28
CA LYS A 211 10.08 -8.97 -14.46
C LYS A 211 10.49 -10.29 -15.12
N THR A 212 11.29 -10.23 -16.17
CA THR A 212 11.77 -11.41 -16.89
C THR A 212 12.63 -12.27 -15.97
N LEU A 213 13.52 -11.65 -15.19
CA LEU A 213 14.34 -12.35 -14.20
C LEU A 213 13.47 -12.97 -13.09
N LEU A 214 12.50 -12.23 -12.55
CA LEU A 214 11.56 -12.73 -11.54
C LEU A 214 10.76 -13.92 -12.06
N LYS A 215 10.21 -13.86 -13.28
CA LYS A 215 9.52 -14.98 -13.93
C LYS A 215 10.44 -16.18 -14.12
N GLY A 216 11.70 -15.95 -14.51
CA GLY A 216 12.73 -16.99 -14.61
C GLY A 216 13.00 -17.67 -13.26
N MET A 217 13.21 -16.88 -12.21
CA MET A 217 13.44 -17.39 -10.84
C MET A 217 12.23 -18.15 -10.30
N ILE A 218 11.01 -17.70 -10.63
CA ILE A 218 9.77 -18.40 -10.30
C ILE A 218 9.64 -19.72 -11.08
N GLY A 219 9.89 -19.71 -12.39
CA GLY A 219 9.85 -20.92 -13.21
C GLY A 219 10.87 -21.96 -12.74
N ASP A 220 12.01 -21.49 -12.23
CA ASP A 220 13.05 -22.32 -11.64
C ASP A 220 12.60 -23.09 -10.39
N LEU A 221 11.60 -22.58 -9.64
CA LEU A 221 11.02 -23.25 -8.48
C LEU A 221 10.21 -24.49 -8.84
N ASN A 222 9.81 -24.65 -10.10
CA ASN A 222 9.09 -25.83 -10.61
C ASN A 222 10.01 -27.05 -10.82
N THR A 223 10.89 -27.32 -9.86
CA THR A 223 11.80 -28.46 -9.86
C THR A 223 11.31 -29.52 -8.86
N LYS A 224 11.41 -30.80 -9.25
CA LYS A 224 11.01 -31.95 -8.42
C LYS A 224 12.00 -32.24 -7.27
N ASP A 225 13.20 -31.66 -7.34
CA ASP A 225 14.27 -31.85 -6.36
C ASP A 225 14.14 -30.81 -5.23
N GLU A 226 13.76 -31.26 -4.03
CA GLU A 226 13.57 -30.42 -2.84
C GLU A 226 14.78 -29.56 -2.50
N SER A 227 15.97 -30.15 -2.49
CA SER A 227 17.21 -29.45 -2.13
C SER A 227 17.52 -28.30 -3.10
N LYS A 228 17.26 -28.52 -4.39
CA LYS A 228 17.44 -27.50 -5.43
C LYS A 228 16.33 -26.45 -5.35
N ARG A 229 15.11 -26.86 -5.04
CA ARG A 229 13.97 -25.95 -4.87
C ARG A 229 14.22 -24.98 -3.72
N ASP A 230 14.70 -25.45 -2.57
CA ASP A 230 15.04 -24.60 -1.42
C ASP A 230 16.20 -23.64 -1.74
N SER A 231 17.24 -24.12 -2.41
CA SER A 231 18.34 -23.24 -2.85
C SER A 231 17.85 -22.14 -3.80
N LYS A 232 16.95 -22.47 -4.72
CA LYS A 232 16.36 -21.51 -5.67
C LYS A 232 15.40 -20.54 -4.98
N LEU A 233 14.64 -21.01 -4.00
CA LEU A 233 13.78 -20.17 -3.17
C LEU A 233 14.60 -19.17 -2.35
N SER A 234 15.70 -19.63 -1.75
CA SER A 234 16.63 -18.77 -1.02
C SER A 234 17.24 -17.71 -1.95
N LYS A 235 17.62 -18.06 -3.17
CA LYS A 235 18.10 -17.09 -4.17
C LYS A 235 17.05 -16.06 -4.56
N LEU A 236 15.79 -16.50 -4.78
CA LEU A 236 14.68 -15.61 -5.07
C LEU A 236 14.43 -14.65 -3.90
N GLN A 237 14.46 -15.14 -2.67
CA GLN A 237 14.33 -14.33 -1.46
C GLN A 237 15.48 -13.32 -1.31
N SER A 238 16.73 -13.74 -1.53
CA SER A 238 17.89 -12.85 -1.51
C SER A 238 17.79 -11.77 -2.59
N TRP A 239 17.41 -12.14 -3.81
CA TRP A 239 17.21 -11.17 -4.87
C TRP A 239 16.11 -10.16 -4.52
N LEU A 240 14.98 -10.61 -3.98
CA LEU A 240 13.91 -9.71 -3.49
C LEU A 240 14.36 -8.86 -2.30
N ALA A 241 15.25 -9.37 -1.45
CA ALA A 241 15.84 -8.66 -0.32
C ALA A 241 16.78 -7.53 -0.79
N ASP A 242 17.46 -7.74 -1.92
CA ASP A 242 18.36 -6.77 -2.53
C ASP A 242 17.62 -5.70 -3.34
N LYS A 243 16.34 -5.93 -3.67
CA LYS A 243 15.48 -4.94 -4.34
C LYS A 243 14.82 -3.99 -3.34
N GLY A 244 14.39 -2.82 -3.85
CA GLY A 244 13.67 -1.80 -3.08
C GLY A 244 12.31 -2.27 -2.57
N THR A 245 11.79 -1.59 -1.55
CA THR A 245 10.55 -1.94 -0.84
C THR A 245 9.34 -2.07 -1.78
N ASP A 246 9.23 -1.20 -2.78
CA ASP A 246 8.13 -1.22 -3.77
C ASP A 246 8.12 -2.50 -4.62
N VAL A 247 9.30 -2.95 -5.05
CA VAL A 247 9.49 -4.22 -5.80
C VAL A 247 9.07 -5.41 -4.93
N PHE A 248 9.47 -5.40 -3.67
CA PHE A 248 9.13 -6.46 -2.72
C PHE A 248 7.62 -6.55 -2.50
N ILE A 249 6.96 -5.42 -2.23
CA ILE A 249 5.49 -5.38 -2.05
C ILE A 249 4.76 -5.87 -3.30
N ALA A 250 5.22 -5.48 -4.48
CA ALA A 250 4.58 -5.84 -5.75
C ALA A 250 4.75 -7.32 -6.11
N ALA A 251 5.94 -7.90 -5.89
CA ALA A 251 6.25 -9.26 -6.32
C ALA A 251 5.82 -10.34 -5.31
N MET A 252 5.85 -10.04 -4.00
CA MET A 252 5.64 -11.05 -2.96
C MET A 252 4.27 -11.75 -2.94
N PRO A 253 3.14 -11.08 -3.22
CA PRO A 253 1.83 -11.75 -3.27
C PRO A 253 1.81 -12.93 -4.23
N TYR A 254 2.46 -12.79 -5.39
CA TYR A 254 2.52 -13.82 -6.42
C TYR A 254 3.41 -14.99 -6.03
N ILE A 255 4.53 -14.71 -5.39
CA ILE A 255 5.45 -15.74 -4.88
C ILE A 255 4.77 -16.56 -3.78
N VAL A 256 4.03 -15.90 -2.88
CA VAL A 256 3.25 -16.57 -1.82
C VAL A 256 2.13 -17.42 -2.44
N GLN A 257 1.41 -16.93 -3.44
CA GLN A 257 0.39 -17.72 -4.14
C GLN A 257 0.97 -18.97 -4.80
N LEU A 258 2.12 -18.84 -5.47
CA LEU A 258 2.79 -19.97 -6.08
C LEU A 258 3.21 -21.02 -5.05
N ILE A 259 3.85 -20.60 -3.95
CA ILE A 259 4.22 -21.50 -2.86
C ILE A 259 2.98 -22.22 -2.33
N LYS A 260 1.85 -21.51 -2.19
CA LYS A 260 0.57 -22.11 -1.78
C LYS A 260 0.00 -23.10 -2.81
N SER A 261 0.11 -22.84 -4.11
CA SER A 261 -0.37 -23.76 -5.15
C SER A 261 0.45 -25.04 -5.30
N GLN A 262 1.71 -25.01 -4.85
CA GLN A 262 2.59 -26.19 -4.81
C GLN A 262 2.30 -27.08 -3.57
N LEU A 263 1.43 -26.61 -2.67
CA LEU A 263 0.99 -27.32 -1.45
C LEU A 263 -0.38 -28.02 -1.61
N SER A 264 -1.09 -27.82 -2.72
CA SER A 264 -2.42 -28.40 -3.01
C SER A 264 -2.39 -29.42 -4.13
#